data_AF-A0A6J4LVI3-F1
#
_entry.id   AF-A0A6J4LVI3-F1
#
_cell.length_a   1.000
_cell.length_b   1.000
_cell.length_c   1.000
_cell.angle_alpha   90.00
_cell.angle_beta   90.00
_cell.angle_gamma   90.00
#
_symmetry.space_group_name_H-M   'P 1'
#
loop_
_entity.id
_entity.type
_entity.pdbx_description
1 polymer ?
#
loop_
_entity_poly.entity_id
_entity_poly.type
_entity_poly.pdbx_seq_one_letter_code
_entity_poly.pdbx_strand_id
1 'polypeptide(L)' 'QGGTGLGLALVKRLVTHLEGSVHVESSNGQAHFIVALPRTPLDNQLEQE' A
#
# COMPACT_ATOMS: atom_id res chain seq x y z
N GLN A 1 -6.69 25.63 -4.37
CA GLN A 1 -7.10 24.86 -3.18
C GLN A 1 -6.85 23.40 -3.47
N GLY A 2 -6.04 22.73 -2.64
CA GLY A 2 -5.68 21.32 -2.82
C GLY A 2 -6.91 20.43 -2.67
N GLY A 3 -6.93 19.29 -3.39
CA GLY A 3 -8.08 18.39 -3.52
C GLY A 3 -8.68 17.92 -2.19
N THR A 4 -9.87 17.34 -2.26
CA THR A 4 -10.77 16.94 -1.16
C THR A 4 -10.20 15.99 -0.10
N GLY A 5 -8.90 15.68 -0.12
CA GLY A 5 -8.28 14.68 0.76
C GLY A 5 -8.64 13.24 0.42
N LEU A 6 -9.50 13.02 -0.60
CA LEU A 6 -10.00 11.69 -0.94
C LEU A 6 -8.94 10.76 -1.52
N GLY A 7 -7.97 11.28 -2.28
CA GLY A 7 -6.97 10.46 -2.97
C GLY A 7 -6.19 9.56 -2.00
N LEU A 8 -5.55 10.15 -0.98
CA LEU A 8 -4.79 9.38 -0.01
C LEU A 8 -5.68 8.53 0.91
N ALA A 9 -6.91 8.98 1.18
CA ALA A 9 -7.88 8.20 1.93
C ALA A 9 -8.27 6.90 1.18
N LEU A 10 -8.44 6.97 -0.14
CA LEU A 10 -8.69 5.81 -0.99
C LEU A 10 -7.48 4.88 -1.04
N VAL A 11 -6.27 5.41 -1.24
CA VAL A 11 -5.03 4.62 -1.24
C VAL A 11 -4.85 3.88 0.09
N LYS A 12 -5.04 4.58 1.23
CA LYS A 12 -4.94 3.97 2.55
C LYS A 12 -5.93 2.81 2.71
N ARG A 13 -7.20 3.00 2.31
CA ARG A 13 -8.22 1.94 2.38
C ARG A 13 -7.86 0.74 1.52
N LEU A 14 -7.41 0.97 0.29
CA LEU A 14 -7.02 -0.10 -0.64
C LEU A 14 -5.83 -0.90 -0.11
N VAL A 15 -4.77 -0.22 0.29
CA VAL A 15 -3.55 -0.88 0.75
C VAL A 15 -3.78 -1.65 2.05
N THR A 16 -4.57 -1.11 2.98
CA THR A 16 -5.00 -1.86 4.17
C THR A 16 -5.85 -3.09 3.84
N HIS A 17 -6.73 -3.01 2.84
CA HIS A 17 -7.52 -4.16 2.39
C HIS A 17 -6.64 -5.28 1.80
N LEU A 18 -5.52 -4.92 1.17
CA LEU A 18 -4.52 -5.85 0.65
C LEU A 18 -3.48 -6.27 1.71
N GLU A 19 -3.77 -6.05 2.99
CA GLU A 19 -2.88 -6.37 4.12
C GLU A 19 -1.50 -5.70 4.02
N GLY A 20 -1.42 -4.59 3.28
CA GLY A 20 -0.23 -3.78 3.14
C GLY A 20 -0.21 -2.55 4.03
N SER A 21 0.80 -1.71 3.81
CA SER A 21 0.95 -0.42 4.47
C SER A 21 1.35 0.67 3.49
N VAL A 22 0.95 1.91 3.79
CA VAL A 22 1.36 3.12 3.06
C VAL A 22 1.87 4.15 4.06
N HIS A 23 3.03 4.75 3.80
CA HIS A 23 3.52 5.91 4.53
C HIS A 23 4.03 6.99 3.58
N VAL A 24 4.21 8.19 4.13
CA VAL A 24 4.81 9.31 3.42
C VAL A 24 6.07 9.73 4.16
N GLU A 25 7.13 9.98 3.41
CA GLU A 25 8.31 10.69 3.84
C GLU A 25 8.37 12.02 3.13
N SER A 26 8.88 13.05 3.80
CA SER A 26 9.15 14.33 3.15
C SER A 26 10.58 14.76 3.44
N SER A 27 11.32 15.03 2.37
CA SER A 27 12.68 15.55 2.42
C SER A 27 12.93 16.43 1.19
N ASN A 28 13.83 17.40 1.29
CA ASN A 28 14.23 18.28 0.18
C ASN A 28 13.06 18.93 -0.60
N GLY A 29 11.97 19.28 0.08
CA GLY A 29 10.77 19.86 -0.54
C GLY A 29 9.95 18.88 -1.39
N GLN A 30 10.23 17.59 -1.29
CA GLN A 30 9.53 16.51 -1.99
C GLN A 30 8.73 15.67 -1.00
N ALA A 31 7.69 15.01 -1.51
CA ALA A 31 6.92 14.00 -0.79
C ALA A 31 7.12 12.66 -1.48
N HIS A 32 7.58 11.67 -0.73
CA HIS A 32 7.79 10.29 -1.18
C HIS A 32 6.71 9.42 -0.56
N PHE A 33 5.86 8.82 -1.41
CA PHE A 33 4.81 7.91 -0.96
C PHE A 33 5.29 6.48 -1.17
N ILE A 34 5.35 5.72 -0.09
CA ILE A 34 5.92 4.37 -0.07
C ILE A 34 4.82 3.39 0.31
N VAL A 35 4.62 2.38 -0.53
CA VAL A 35 3.62 1.33 -0.36
C VAL A 35 4.32 -0.01 -0.24
N ALA A 36 4.06 -0.73 0.85
CA ALA A 36 4.51 -2.10 1.04
C ALA A 36 3.30 -3.04 1.00
N LEU A 37 3.35 -4.03 0.12
CA LEU A 37 2.32 -5.07 0.00
C LEU A 37 2.94 -6.42 0.34
N PRO A 38 2.20 -7.35 0.97
CA PRO A 38 2.62 -8.74 1.06
C PRO A 38 2.86 -9.30 -0.34
N ARG A 39 3.97 -10.02 -0.51
CA ARG A 39 4.08 -10.94 -1.65
C ARG A 39 3.09 -12.06 -1.36
N THR A 40 2.13 -12.30 -2.26
CA THR A 40 1.23 -13.45 -2.18
C THR A 40 2.02 -14.68 -1.76
N PRO A 41 1.54 -15.50 -0.81
CA PRO A 41 2.17 -16.79 -0.54
C PRO A 41 2.27 -17.54 -1.87
N LEU A 42 3.40 -18.21 -2.08
CA LEU A 42 3.55 -19.22 -3.12
C LEU A 42 2.32 -20.13 -2.99
N ASP A 43 1.45 -20.20 -4.02
CA ASP A 43 0.32 -21.12 -4.03
C ASP A 43 0.78 -22.47 -3.48
N ASN A 44 0.07 -22.97 -2.47
CA ASN A 44 0.42 -24.19 -1.75
C ASN A 44 0.66 -25.34 -2.76
N GLN A 45 1.92 -25.66 -3.05
CA GLN A 45 2.31 -26.87 -3.78
C GLN A 45 2.21 -28.13 -2.89
N LEU A 46 1.22 -28.20 -2.00
CA LEU A 46 1.01 -29.32 -1.10
C LEU A 46 -0.42 -29.87 -1.29
N GLU A 47 -0.77 -30.16 -2.54
CA GLU A 47 -1.81 -31.13 -2.90
C GLU A 47 -1.20 -32.20 -3.82
N GLN A 48 -0.12 -32.83 -3.35
CA GLN A 48 0.31 -34.14 -3.84
C GLN A 48 0.64 -35.00 -2.62
N GLU A 49 -0.35 -35.78 -2.17
CA GLU A 49 -0.26 -37.21 -1.79
C GLU A 49 -1.65 -37.73 -1.40
#